data_AF-R5KUA1-F1
#
_entry.id   AF-R5KUA1-F1
#
_cell.length_a   1.000
_cell.length_b   1.000
_cell.length_c   1.000
_cell.angle_alpha   90.00
_cell.angle_beta   90.00
_cell.angle_gamma   90.00
#
_symmetry.space_group_name_H-M   'P 1'
#
loop_
_entity.id
_entity.type
_entity.pdbx_description
1 polymer ?
#
loop_
_entity_poly.entity_id
_entity_poly.type
_entity_poly.pdbx_seq_one_letter_code
_entity_poly.pdbx_strand_id
1 'polypeptide(L)'
;MDKILEELKKFNFTSAPSVPQRDEWQDTVTEVKKIIEKKADKTLVSAEPCAFSLESTQLPGNRFYADINTAHLECFFHKGDLDYLVVFFSGSRSRGGKDLVPYPTFSSWSWYKEVNASILCIDDPMYHTFEQIACGWYYGTETDDFRQDTAELIKKIADLLGVSQRHILLYGRSAGGTAAVAVSDFINGCCVCAVNAQFDIENYKWYAKPFAEIAGVDYSSEDYKKRNDFARVIRSHPSNTYLLIENLFSDIDMDAQFAYLKKHFHVETQYGVKSYSNLHLWLYAAWGVSAAHNSFDSIPLFKIVLDMIVLCSNGAGDSALNILASSANDYWFEHYNHLIKRNRYEKEIRRLNEQVSKANQKNTALKKQAASLRENLFSKFLRYGKKFLKKVFSS
;
A
#
# COMPACT_ATOMS: atom_id res chain seq x y z
N MET A 1 28.73 10.40 11.53
CA MET A 1 27.86 11.32 10.75
C MET A 1 28.25 11.27 9.27
N ASP A 2 29.54 11.30 8.93
CA ASP A 2 29.99 11.24 7.52
C ASP A 2 29.53 9.98 6.78
N LYS A 3 29.71 8.78 7.37
CA LYS A 3 29.20 7.52 6.80
C LYS A 3 27.69 7.52 6.55
N ILE A 4 26.91 8.07 7.48
CA ILE A 4 25.44 8.18 7.33
C ILE A 4 25.10 9.05 6.12
N LEU A 5 25.76 10.20 6.01
CA LEU A 5 25.54 11.13 4.92
C LEU A 5 25.97 10.53 3.57
N GLU A 6 27.06 9.75 3.55
CA GLU A 6 27.48 8.98 2.37
C GLU A 6 26.42 7.98 1.92
N GLU A 7 25.83 7.22 2.86
CA GLU A 7 24.77 6.26 2.54
C GLU A 7 23.49 6.95 2.04
N LEU A 8 23.06 8.05 2.69
CA LEU A 8 21.88 8.81 2.24
C LEU A 8 22.07 9.40 0.83
N LYS A 9 23.28 9.91 0.53
CA LYS A 9 23.60 10.48 -0.79
C LYS A 9 23.54 9.47 -1.94
N LYS A 10 23.56 8.16 -1.67
CA LYS A 10 23.35 7.15 -2.71
C LYS A 10 21.96 7.24 -3.31
N PHE A 11 20.93 7.56 -2.51
CA PHE A 11 19.56 7.65 -3.01
C PHE A 11 19.35 8.91 -3.85
N ASN A 12 18.99 8.74 -5.12
CA ASN A 12 18.92 9.84 -6.09
C ASN A 12 17.93 10.95 -5.72
N PHE A 13 16.88 10.63 -4.96
CA PHE A 13 15.89 11.61 -4.52
C PHE A 13 16.40 12.54 -3.42
N THR A 14 17.60 12.28 -2.87
CA THR A 14 18.28 13.20 -1.94
C THR A 14 19.05 14.30 -2.67
N SER A 15 19.15 14.23 -4.01
CA SER A 15 19.73 15.26 -4.87
C SER A 15 18.64 16.02 -5.64
N ALA A 16 18.74 17.35 -5.70
CA ALA A 16 17.79 18.17 -6.43
C ALA A 16 17.86 17.89 -7.94
N PRO A 17 16.73 17.65 -8.63
CA PRO A 17 16.73 17.48 -10.08
C PRO A 17 17.14 18.78 -10.77
N SER A 18 17.95 18.70 -11.83
CA SER A 18 18.25 19.89 -12.63
C SER A 18 17.00 20.29 -13.41
N VAL A 19 16.61 21.56 -13.35
CA VAL A 19 15.53 22.12 -14.17
C VAL A 19 16.17 22.95 -15.27
N PRO A 20 16.07 22.55 -16.55
CA PRO A 20 16.63 23.33 -17.65
C PRO A 20 15.88 24.66 -17.77
N GLN A 21 16.60 25.77 -17.75
CA GLN A 21 16.02 27.08 -18.02
C GLN A 21 15.56 27.14 -19.49
N ARG A 22 14.31 27.52 -19.72
CA ARG A 22 13.75 27.76 -21.05
C ARG A 22 13.44 29.25 -21.22
N ASP A 23 13.41 29.69 -22.47
CA ASP A 23 13.15 31.10 -22.81
C ASP A 23 11.74 31.54 -22.35
N GLU A 24 10.76 30.64 -22.40
CA GLU A 24 9.42 30.85 -21.87
C GLU A 24 9.23 30.17 -20.50
N TRP A 25 8.61 30.89 -19.55
CA TRP A 25 8.32 30.38 -18.22
C TRP A 25 7.40 29.15 -18.25
N GLN A 26 6.43 29.13 -19.16
CA GLN A 26 5.48 28.04 -19.36
C GLN A 26 6.17 26.73 -19.74
N ASP A 27 7.25 26.80 -20.52
CA ASP A 27 8.06 25.64 -20.87
C ASP A 27 8.82 25.12 -19.65
N THR A 28 9.38 26.02 -18.83
CA THR A 28 10.03 25.66 -17.56
C THR A 28 9.04 24.94 -16.63
N VAL A 29 7.81 25.46 -16.48
CA VAL A 29 6.75 24.80 -15.71
C VAL A 29 6.41 23.42 -16.27
N THR A 30 6.36 23.28 -17.60
CA THR A 30 6.08 22.02 -18.27
C THR A 30 7.17 20.98 -18.00
N GLU A 31 8.45 21.39 -18.02
CA GLU A 31 9.57 20.51 -17.67
C GLU A 31 9.52 20.08 -16.20
N VAL A 32 9.24 20.98 -15.26
CA VAL A 32 9.07 20.64 -13.84
C VAL A 32 7.93 19.65 -13.64
N LYS A 33 6.79 19.85 -14.33
CA LYS A 33 5.66 18.90 -14.28
C LYS A 33 6.03 17.53 -14.81
N LYS A 34 6.80 17.42 -15.89
CA LYS A 34 7.27 16.12 -16.41
C LYS A 34 8.11 15.37 -15.38
N ILE A 35 8.92 16.08 -14.60
CA ILE A 35 9.73 15.50 -13.52
C ILE A 35 8.83 14.98 -12.39
N ILE A 36 7.88 15.79 -11.91
CA ILE A 36 7.01 15.47 -10.76
C ILE A 36 5.95 14.42 -11.11
N GLU A 37 5.37 14.50 -12.30
CA GLU A 37 4.24 13.68 -12.74
C GLU A 37 4.68 12.44 -13.54
N LYS A 38 5.98 12.09 -13.51
CA LYS A 38 6.53 10.91 -14.18
C LYS A 38 5.66 9.69 -13.89
N LYS A 39 5.20 8.99 -14.92
CA LYS A 39 4.35 7.80 -14.78
C LYS A 39 5.18 6.53 -14.94
N ALA A 40 4.85 5.50 -14.16
CA ALA A 40 5.44 4.19 -14.36
C ALA A 40 4.82 3.53 -15.60
N ASP A 41 5.65 2.83 -16.36
CA ASP A 41 5.20 2.03 -17.50
C ASP A 41 4.45 0.79 -17.01
N LYS A 42 3.13 0.76 -17.25
CA LYS A 42 2.26 -0.34 -16.86
C LYS A 42 2.49 -1.61 -17.69
N THR A 43 3.08 -1.49 -18.88
CA THR A 43 3.33 -2.65 -19.74
C THR A 43 4.34 -3.61 -19.12
N LEU A 44 5.25 -3.10 -18.28
CA LEU A 44 6.25 -3.90 -17.58
C LEU A 44 5.63 -4.87 -16.54
N VAL A 45 4.59 -4.42 -15.83
CA VAL A 45 3.93 -5.23 -14.79
C VAL A 45 2.84 -6.13 -15.37
N SER A 46 2.29 -5.77 -16.52
CA SER A 46 1.28 -6.57 -17.24
C SER A 46 1.87 -7.49 -18.31
N ALA A 47 3.20 -7.55 -18.44
CA ALA A 47 3.86 -8.47 -19.36
C ALA A 47 3.58 -9.93 -18.95
N GLU A 48 3.67 -10.86 -19.88
CA GLU A 48 3.64 -12.29 -19.54
C GLU A 48 4.84 -12.65 -18.66
N PRO A 49 4.64 -13.35 -17.53
CA PRO A 49 5.74 -13.69 -16.64
C PRO A 49 6.64 -14.75 -17.27
N CYS A 50 7.96 -14.61 -17.12
CA CYS A 50 8.91 -15.68 -17.43
C CYS A 50 9.23 -16.53 -16.20
N ALA A 51 9.52 -17.82 -16.40
CA ALA A 51 10.02 -18.66 -15.32
C ALA A 51 11.44 -18.24 -14.91
N PHE A 52 11.70 -18.16 -13.62
CA PHE A 52 13.02 -17.93 -13.04
C PHE A 52 13.41 -19.09 -12.12
N SER A 53 14.66 -19.53 -12.22
CA SER A 53 15.22 -20.61 -11.42
C SER A 53 16.29 -20.08 -10.47
N LEU A 54 16.37 -20.67 -9.26
CA LEU A 54 17.46 -20.40 -8.32
C LEU A 54 18.85 -20.77 -8.88
N GLU A 55 18.92 -21.61 -9.91
CA GLU A 55 20.17 -21.94 -10.62
C GLU A 55 20.55 -20.91 -11.69
N SER A 56 19.69 -19.93 -11.97
CA SER A 56 19.96 -18.91 -12.99
C SER A 56 21.23 -18.12 -12.67
N THR A 57 22.03 -17.83 -13.69
CA THR A 57 23.20 -16.94 -13.62
C THR A 57 22.89 -15.53 -14.11
N GLN A 58 21.67 -15.29 -14.56
CA GLN A 58 21.19 -14.01 -15.08
C GLN A 58 20.00 -13.51 -14.26
N LEU A 59 19.87 -12.18 -14.17
CA LEU A 59 18.71 -11.54 -13.55
C LEU A 59 17.42 -11.89 -14.31
N PRO A 60 16.27 -11.98 -13.63
CA PRO A 60 14.98 -12.18 -14.30
C PRO A 60 14.58 -10.96 -15.13
N GLY A 61 13.59 -11.15 -16.00
CA GLY A 61 12.88 -10.06 -16.65
C GLY A 61 12.03 -9.24 -15.67
N ASN A 62 11.36 -8.19 -16.16
CA ASN A 62 10.56 -7.32 -15.29
C ASN A 62 9.38 -8.03 -14.63
N ARG A 63 8.79 -9.01 -15.31
CA ARG A 63 7.72 -9.84 -14.80
C ARG A 63 8.16 -11.30 -14.87
N PHE A 64 8.16 -11.98 -13.74
CA PHE A 64 8.62 -13.35 -13.65
C PHE A 64 7.91 -14.09 -12.51
N TYR A 65 7.94 -15.42 -12.55
CA TYR A 65 7.57 -16.27 -11.42
C TYR A 65 8.72 -17.21 -11.07
N ALA A 66 8.77 -17.66 -9.82
CA ALA A 66 9.69 -18.70 -9.38
C ALA A 66 8.92 -19.75 -8.58
N ASP A 67 9.11 -21.02 -8.93
CA ASP A 67 8.65 -22.15 -8.14
C ASP A 67 9.81 -22.59 -7.24
N ILE A 68 9.64 -22.44 -5.92
CA ILE A 68 10.63 -22.83 -4.92
C ILE A 68 9.93 -23.74 -3.93
N ASN A 69 10.39 -25.00 -3.86
CA ASN A 69 9.69 -26.06 -3.16
C ASN A 69 8.22 -26.14 -3.60
N THR A 70 7.26 -25.86 -2.71
CA THR A 70 5.82 -25.84 -3.01
C THR A 70 5.26 -24.42 -3.19
N ALA A 71 6.08 -23.38 -3.01
CA ALA A 71 5.68 -21.99 -3.19
C ALA A 71 5.75 -21.56 -4.66
N HIS A 72 4.65 -20.98 -5.17
CA HIS A 72 4.62 -20.27 -6.45
C HIS A 72 4.72 -18.75 -6.20
N LEU A 73 5.89 -18.17 -6.47
CA LEU A 73 6.20 -16.77 -6.17
C LEU A 73 6.07 -15.91 -7.42
N GLU A 74 4.95 -15.21 -7.52
CA GLU A 74 4.76 -14.19 -8.54
C GLU A 74 5.50 -12.90 -8.19
N CYS A 75 6.27 -12.37 -9.13
CA CYS A 75 7.18 -11.26 -8.90
C CYS A 75 7.18 -10.19 -9.99
N PHE A 76 7.40 -8.94 -9.58
CA PHE A 76 7.83 -7.85 -10.46
C PHE A 76 9.23 -7.39 -10.05
N PHE A 77 10.14 -7.27 -11.01
CA PHE A 77 11.50 -6.80 -10.79
C PHE A 77 11.81 -5.58 -11.66
N HIS A 78 12.50 -4.61 -11.08
CA HIS A 78 13.08 -3.51 -11.83
C HIS A 78 14.49 -3.28 -11.32
N LYS A 79 15.48 -3.48 -12.20
CA LYS A 79 16.88 -3.22 -11.87
C LYS A 79 17.12 -1.71 -11.77
N GLY A 80 17.71 -1.29 -10.66
CA GLY A 80 18.27 0.05 -10.49
C GLY A 80 19.80 0.02 -10.53
N ASP A 81 20.43 1.19 -10.38
CA ASP A 81 21.89 1.32 -10.42
C ASP A 81 22.55 1.30 -9.03
N LEU A 82 21.78 1.49 -7.96
CA LEU A 82 22.33 1.48 -6.60
C LEU A 82 22.59 0.07 -6.08
N ASP A 83 23.52 -0.03 -5.14
CA ASP A 83 23.87 -1.23 -4.38
C ASP A 83 22.81 -1.60 -3.32
N TYR A 84 21.53 -1.39 -3.64
CA TYR A 84 20.36 -1.63 -2.79
C TYR A 84 19.30 -2.46 -3.52
N LEU A 85 18.69 -3.37 -2.76
CA LEU A 85 17.51 -4.11 -3.18
C LEU A 85 16.35 -3.81 -2.21
N VAL A 86 15.34 -3.10 -2.69
CA VAL A 86 14.09 -2.86 -1.94
C VAL A 86 13.07 -3.92 -2.33
N VAL A 87 12.66 -4.73 -1.36
CA VAL A 87 11.69 -5.80 -1.53
C VAL A 87 10.34 -5.38 -0.98
N PHE A 88 9.33 -5.26 -1.84
CA PHE A 88 7.96 -4.98 -1.42
C PHE A 88 7.14 -6.26 -1.30
N PHE A 89 6.52 -6.42 -0.13
CA PHE A 89 5.56 -7.48 0.14
C PHE A 89 4.13 -6.95 0.00
N SER A 90 3.31 -7.65 -0.76
CA SER A 90 1.88 -7.35 -0.84
C SER A 90 1.12 -7.61 0.46
N GLY A 91 0.15 -6.74 0.74
CA GLY A 91 -0.82 -6.93 1.82
C GLY A 91 -2.11 -7.62 1.33
N SER A 92 -3.16 -7.60 2.13
CA SER A 92 -4.42 -8.30 1.84
C SER A 92 -5.05 -7.98 0.47
N ARG A 93 -5.55 -9.02 -0.21
CA ARG A 93 -6.37 -8.96 -1.45
C ARG A 93 -7.77 -8.39 -1.25
N SER A 94 -8.26 -8.26 -0.02
CA SER A 94 -9.61 -7.74 0.22
C SER A 94 -9.73 -6.23 -0.04
N ARG A 95 -8.65 -5.45 0.06
CA ARG A 95 -8.59 -3.98 -0.11
C ARG A 95 -9.78 -3.18 0.47
N GLY A 96 -10.39 -3.67 1.55
CA GLY A 96 -11.57 -3.04 2.18
C GLY A 96 -12.89 -3.19 1.42
N GLY A 97 -12.95 -4.06 0.41
CA GLY A 97 -14.15 -4.45 -0.35
C GLY A 97 -14.57 -5.90 -0.07
N LYS A 98 -15.70 -6.31 -0.68
CA LYS A 98 -16.20 -7.70 -0.60
C LYS A 98 -15.50 -8.65 -1.58
N ASP A 99 -14.97 -8.13 -2.67
CA ASP A 99 -14.38 -8.93 -3.75
C ASP A 99 -12.86 -8.99 -3.61
N LEU A 100 -12.29 -10.18 -3.85
CA LEU A 100 -10.84 -10.36 -3.88
C LEU A 100 -10.26 -9.75 -5.16
N VAL A 101 -9.21 -8.96 -5.01
CA VAL A 101 -8.46 -8.43 -6.15
C VAL A 101 -7.79 -9.59 -6.93
N PRO A 102 -7.70 -9.52 -8.27
CA PRO A 102 -7.00 -10.53 -9.06
C PRO A 102 -5.57 -10.77 -8.59
N TYR A 103 -5.16 -12.03 -8.62
CA TYR A 103 -3.78 -12.44 -8.41
C TYR A 103 -3.07 -12.55 -9.77
N PRO A 104 -1.81 -12.10 -9.90
CA PRO A 104 -1.03 -11.38 -8.90
C PRO A 104 -1.25 -9.86 -8.93
N THR A 105 -1.03 -9.22 -7.79
CA THR A 105 -1.04 -7.76 -7.64
C THR A 105 0.17 -7.28 -6.84
N PHE A 106 1.05 -6.53 -7.49
CA PHE A 106 2.27 -6.01 -6.88
C PHE A 106 2.03 -4.69 -6.14
N SER A 107 2.33 -4.67 -4.85
CA SER A 107 2.27 -3.45 -4.06
C SER A 107 3.48 -2.55 -4.36
N SER A 108 3.24 -1.24 -4.52
CA SER A 108 4.30 -0.24 -4.75
C SER A 108 5.20 -0.44 -5.99
N TRP A 109 4.90 -1.36 -6.91
CA TRP A 109 5.73 -1.62 -8.11
C TRP A 109 6.11 -0.33 -8.85
N SER A 110 5.19 0.62 -8.98
CA SER A 110 5.39 1.87 -9.72
C SER A 110 6.43 2.81 -9.10
N TRP A 111 6.92 2.52 -7.89
CA TRP A 111 7.86 3.39 -7.16
C TRP A 111 9.30 3.26 -7.66
N TYR A 112 9.61 2.33 -8.56
CA TYR A 112 10.94 2.24 -9.21
C TYR A 112 11.34 3.53 -9.93
N LYS A 113 10.37 4.35 -10.34
CA LYS A 113 10.64 5.63 -11.01
C LYS A 113 11.15 6.70 -10.05
N GLU A 114 10.97 6.50 -8.74
CA GLU A 114 11.20 7.45 -7.66
C GLU A 114 12.49 7.17 -6.89
N VAL A 115 13.00 5.94 -6.98
CA VAL A 115 14.22 5.47 -6.30
C VAL A 115 15.07 4.69 -7.29
N ASN A 116 16.38 4.86 -7.25
CA ASN A 116 17.30 4.17 -8.17
C ASN A 116 17.88 2.88 -7.59
N ALA A 117 17.28 2.38 -6.52
CA ALA A 117 17.54 1.04 -6.01
C ALA A 117 16.84 0.01 -6.91
N SER A 118 17.37 -1.20 -6.94
CA SER A 118 16.64 -2.31 -7.53
C SER A 118 15.39 -2.58 -6.69
N ILE A 119 14.26 -2.79 -7.35
CA ILE A 119 12.98 -3.11 -6.71
C ILE A 119 12.58 -4.53 -7.08
N LEU A 120 12.23 -5.31 -6.05
CA LEU A 120 11.57 -6.60 -6.19
C LEU A 120 10.23 -6.52 -5.47
N CYS A 121 9.12 -6.70 -6.17
CA CYS A 121 7.81 -6.84 -5.56
C CYS A 121 7.41 -8.30 -5.63
N ILE A 122 7.00 -8.86 -4.50
CA ILE A 122 6.54 -10.24 -4.40
C ILE A 122 5.08 -10.18 -3.94
N ASP A 123 4.20 -10.91 -4.62
CA ASP A 123 2.83 -11.10 -4.13
C ASP A 123 2.75 -12.32 -3.21
N ASP A 124 1.74 -12.39 -2.34
CA ASP A 124 1.65 -13.46 -1.34
C ASP A 124 1.40 -14.82 -2.05
N PRO A 125 2.33 -15.80 -1.97
CA PRO A 125 2.18 -17.11 -2.61
C PRO A 125 0.96 -17.88 -2.09
N MET A 126 0.45 -17.52 -0.90
CA MET A 126 -0.78 -18.09 -0.37
C MET A 126 -1.99 -17.86 -1.30
N TYR A 127 -1.98 -16.80 -2.10
CA TYR A 127 -3.07 -16.48 -3.03
C TYR A 127 -3.16 -17.43 -4.21
N HIS A 128 -2.04 -18.04 -4.61
CA HIS A 128 -2.01 -19.11 -5.60
C HIS A 128 -2.46 -20.43 -4.97
N THR A 129 -1.97 -20.74 -3.77
CA THR A 129 -2.25 -22.01 -3.08
C THR A 129 -3.69 -22.10 -2.57
N PHE A 130 -4.26 -20.99 -2.10
CA PHE A 130 -5.59 -20.91 -1.52
C PHE A 130 -6.40 -19.78 -2.17
N GLU A 131 -7.15 -20.08 -3.23
CA GLU A 131 -7.83 -19.06 -4.05
C GLU A 131 -8.69 -18.06 -3.25
N GLN A 132 -9.33 -18.55 -2.18
CA GLN A 132 -10.24 -17.80 -1.31
C GLN A 132 -9.56 -17.03 -0.18
N ILE A 133 -8.23 -17.18 -0.01
CA ILE A 133 -7.52 -16.49 1.07
C ILE A 133 -7.35 -15.02 0.70
N ALA A 134 -7.82 -14.16 1.59
CA ALA A 134 -7.73 -12.71 1.46
C ALA A 134 -6.43 -12.17 2.06
N CYS A 135 -5.82 -12.89 3.00
CA CYS A 135 -4.61 -12.50 3.71
C CYS A 135 -3.87 -13.75 4.18
N GLY A 136 -2.72 -14.05 3.58
CA GLY A 136 -1.97 -15.26 3.85
C GLY A 136 -0.74 -15.08 4.72
N TRP A 137 -0.25 -13.84 4.87
CA TRP A 137 0.98 -13.51 5.58
C TRP A 137 2.20 -14.31 5.10
N TYR A 138 2.17 -14.79 3.85
CA TYR A 138 3.21 -15.63 3.27
C TYR A 138 3.44 -16.92 4.09
N TYR A 139 2.45 -17.34 4.89
CA TYR A 139 2.65 -18.33 5.94
C TYR A 139 3.09 -19.71 5.41
N GLY A 140 2.51 -20.12 4.28
CA GLY A 140 2.68 -21.44 3.71
C GLY A 140 1.65 -22.45 4.20
N THR A 141 2.06 -23.71 4.25
CA THR A 141 1.25 -24.84 4.70
C THR A 141 1.71 -25.29 6.09
N GLU A 142 1.12 -26.37 6.62
CA GLU A 142 1.62 -26.99 7.83
C GLU A 142 3.09 -27.44 7.69
N THR A 143 3.48 -27.96 6.52
CA THR A 143 4.83 -28.50 6.29
C THR A 143 5.79 -27.50 5.66
N ASP A 144 5.28 -26.55 4.87
CA ASP A 144 6.11 -25.65 4.06
C ASP A 144 5.99 -24.22 4.55
N ASP A 145 7.12 -23.54 4.72
CA ASP A 145 7.15 -22.14 5.11
C ASP A 145 7.52 -21.25 3.92
N PHE A 146 6.51 -20.66 3.27
CA PHE A 146 6.74 -19.84 2.08
C PHE A 146 7.56 -18.58 2.38
N ARG A 147 7.72 -18.16 3.64
CA ARG A 147 8.64 -17.08 4.03
C ARG A 147 10.09 -17.48 3.82
N GLN A 148 10.43 -18.74 4.07
CA GLN A 148 11.77 -19.28 3.80
C GLN A 148 12.04 -19.31 2.30
N ASP A 149 11.10 -19.84 1.51
CA ASP A 149 11.21 -19.90 0.04
C ASP A 149 11.35 -18.48 -0.56
N THR A 150 10.57 -17.54 -0.03
CA THR A 150 10.66 -16.12 -0.40
C THR A 150 12.04 -15.54 -0.07
N ALA A 151 12.62 -15.87 1.09
CA ALA A 151 13.96 -15.43 1.45
C ALA A 151 15.05 -16.00 0.53
N GLU A 152 14.91 -17.25 0.09
CA GLU A 152 15.82 -17.87 -0.88
C GLU A 152 15.82 -17.13 -2.22
N LEU A 153 14.63 -16.78 -2.73
CA LEU A 153 14.51 -15.95 -3.92
C LEU A 153 15.18 -14.59 -3.75
N ILE A 154 14.91 -13.90 -2.64
CA ILE A 154 15.47 -12.57 -2.36
C ILE A 154 17.01 -12.63 -2.33
N LYS A 155 17.58 -13.60 -1.60
CA LYS A 155 19.03 -13.80 -1.53
C LYS A 155 19.61 -14.07 -2.91
N LYS A 156 18.96 -14.92 -3.71
CA LYS A 156 19.41 -15.20 -5.08
C LYS A 156 19.45 -13.95 -5.95
N ILE A 157 18.40 -13.12 -5.90
CA ILE A 157 18.35 -11.86 -6.67
C ILE A 157 19.41 -10.88 -6.17
N ALA A 158 19.59 -10.76 -4.85
CA ALA A 158 20.63 -9.91 -4.27
C ALA A 158 22.04 -10.35 -4.70
N ASP A 159 22.32 -11.66 -4.70
CA ASP A 159 23.60 -12.22 -5.14
C ASP A 159 23.88 -11.91 -6.62
N LEU A 160 22.88 -12.07 -7.49
CA LEU A 160 22.99 -11.72 -8.91
C LEU A 160 23.19 -10.21 -9.15
N LEU A 161 22.70 -9.37 -8.24
CA LEU A 161 22.93 -7.93 -8.26
C LEU A 161 24.29 -7.52 -7.65
N GLY A 162 24.97 -8.41 -6.93
CA GLY A 162 26.13 -8.08 -6.11
C GLY A 162 25.77 -7.20 -4.91
N VAL A 163 24.53 -7.24 -4.43
CA VAL A 163 24.03 -6.46 -3.30
C VAL A 163 24.33 -7.19 -2.00
N SER A 164 24.96 -6.49 -1.05
CA SER A 164 25.21 -7.03 0.29
C SER A 164 23.90 -7.19 1.07
N GLN A 165 23.80 -8.20 1.95
CA GLN A 165 22.61 -8.43 2.77
C GLN A 165 22.20 -7.18 3.59
N ARG A 166 23.16 -6.34 4.01
CA ARG A 166 22.88 -5.07 4.72
C ARG A 166 22.17 -4.00 3.90
N HIS A 167 22.13 -4.16 2.57
CA HIS A 167 21.42 -3.26 1.66
C HIS A 167 20.18 -3.93 1.05
N ILE A 168 19.77 -5.07 1.61
CA ILE A 168 18.44 -5.65 1.37
C ILE A 168 17.47 -4.97 2.34
N LEU A 169 16.47 -4.30 1.78
CA LEU A 169 15.43 -3.56 2.49
C LEU A 169 14.09 -4.26 2.30
N LEU A 170 13.63 -4.99 3.32
CA LEU A 170 12.34 -5.67 3.34
C LEU A 170 11.25 -4.67 3.75
N TYR A 171 10.28 -4.41 2.88
CA TYR A 171 9.27 -3.38 3.07
C TYR A 171 7.86 -3.92 2.91
N GLY A 172 6.99 -3.64 3.88
CA GLY A 172 5.58 -4.01 3.74
C GLY A 172 4.64 -3.22 4.62
N ARG A 173 3.37 -3.26 4.25
CA ARG A 173 2.25 -2.68 5.00
C ARG A 173 1.30 -3.78 5.42
N SER A 174 0.72 -3.66 6.62
CA SER A 174 -0.26 -4.62 7.12
C SER A 174 0.33 -6.04 7.02
N ALA A 175 -0.36 -6.96 6.36
CA ALA A 175 0.12 -8.33 6.17
C ALA A 175 1.48 -8.44 5.47
N GLY A 176 1.80 -7.51 4.55
CA GLY A 176 3.11 -7.46 3.92
C GLY A 176 4.21 -7.02 4.91
N GLY A 177 3.87 -6.17 5.89
CA GLY A 177 4.80 -5.78 6.95
C GLY A 177 5.12 -6.95 7.88
N THR A 178 4.11 -7.74 8.23
CA THR A 178 4.29 -9.02 8.92
C THR A 178 5.19 -9.96 8.14
N ALA A 179 4.94 -10.12 6.83
CA ALA A 179 5.78 -10.94 5.95
C ALA A 179 7.23 -10.46 5.92
N ALA A 180 7.46 -9.15 5.84
CA ALA A 180 8.80 -8.57 5.88
C ALA A 180 9.56 -8.94 7.16
N VAL A 181 8.91 -8.87 8.33
CA VAL A 181 9.51 -9.32 9.60
C VAL A 181 9.76 -10.82 9.57
N ALA A 182 8.80 -11.62 9.10
CA ALA A 182 8.91 -13.08 9.13
C ALA A 182 10.01 -13.62 8.20
N VAL A 183 10.11 -13.07 6.97
CA VAL A 183 11.16 -13.39 6.00
C VAL A 183 12.55 -13.01 6.52
N SER A 184 12.65 -11.99 7.37
CA SER A 184 13.93 -11.57 7.97
C SER A 184 14.57 -12.63 8.87
N ASP A 185 13.81 -13.62 9.35
CA ASP A 185 14.33 -14.77 10.12
C ASP A 185 15.35 -15.60 9.30
N PHE A 186 15.35 -15.43 7.97
CA PHE A 186 16.16 -16.19 7.02
C PHE A 186 17.19 -15.34 6.24
N ILE A 187 17.32 -14.04 6.57
CA ILE A 187 18.25 -13.09 5.93
C ILE A 187 18.97 -12.27 7.00
N ASN A 188 20.28 -12.50 7.15
CA ASN A 188 21.10 -11.92 8.21
C ASN A 188 21.74 -10.58 7.80
N GLY A 189 21.63 -9.58 8.66
CA GLY A 189 22.11 -8.23 8.42
C GLY A 189 21.14 -7.33 7.64
N CYS A 190 19.95 -7.81 7.25
CA CYS A 190 19.01 -7.02 6.44
C CYS A 190 18.32 -5.91 7.23
N CYS A 191 17.65 -5.02 6.50
CA CYS A 191 16.84 -3.95 7.07
C CYS A 191 15.36 -4.20 6.80
N VAL A 192 14.51 -3.95 7.79
CA VAL A 192 13.07 -4.24 7.73
C VAL A 192 12.27 -2.98 8.04
N CYS A 193 11.31 -2.64 7.19
CA CYS A 193 10.33 -1.57 7.38
C CYS A 193 8.92 -2.17 7.33
N ALA A 194 8.21 -2.12 8.45
CA ALA A 194 6.88 -2.67 8.57
C ALA A 194 5.90 -1.59 9.05
N VAL A 195 4.89 -1.29 8.24
CA VAL A 195 3.89 -0.26 8.55
C VAL A 195 2.57 -0.91 8.94
N ASN A 196 2.08 -0.63 10.15
CA ASN A 196 0.85 -1.18 10.75
C ASN A 196 0.81 -2.70 10.64
N ALA A 197 1.89 -3.39 11.01
CA ALA A 197 2.04 -4.83 10.78
C ALA A 197 1.30 -5.66 11.83
N GLN A 198 0.82 -6.84 11.47
CA GLN A 198 0.21 -7.76 12.43
C GLN A 198 1.26 -8.68 13.03
N PHE A 199 1.45 -8.61 14.35
CA PHE A 199 2.30 -9.51 15.12
C PHE A 199 1.51 -10.54 15.94
N ASP A 200 0.24 -10.25 16.20
CA ASP A 200 -0.67 -11.18 16.87
C ASP A 200 -1.72 -11.69 15.87
N ILE A 201 -1.31 -12.67 15.03
CA ILE A 201 -2.16 -13.22 13.96
C ILE A 201 -3.33 -14.02 14.54
N GLU A 202 -3.09 -14.86 15.56
CA GLU A 202 -4.12 -15.69 16.18
C GLU A 202 -5.27 -14.88 16.80
N ASN A 203 -4.97 -13.67 17.31
CA ASN A 203 -5.98 -12.78 17.89
C ASN A 203 -6.38 -11.64 16.94
N TYR A 204 -6.00 -11.70 15.66
CA TYR A 204 -6.38 -10.70 14.67
C TYR A 204 -7.88 -10.79 14.35
N LYS A 205 -8.67 -9.95 15.04
CA LYS A 205 -10.15 -9.97 15.12
C LYS A 205 -10.88 -10.17 13.79
N TRP A 206 -10.34 -9.68 12.67
CA TRP A 206 -11.03 -9.70 11.38
C TRP A 206 -10.76 -10.94 10.54
N TYR A 207 -9.64 -11.63 10.75
CA TYR A 207 -9.19 -12.63 9.78
C TYR A 207 -8.51 -13.86 10.37
N ALA A 208 -8.26 -13.92 11.68
CA ALA A 208 -7.65 -15.09 12.31
C ALA A 208 -8.44 -16.38 12.06
N LYS A 209 -9.77 -16.35 12.25
CA LYS A 209 -10.60 -17.54 12.03
C LYS A 209 -10.65 -17.98 10.54
N PRO A 210 -10.99 -17.11 9.57
CA PRO A 210 -10.94 -17.47 8.15
C PRO A 210 -9.57 -17.99 7.71
N PHE A 211 -8.48 -17.40 8.19
CA PHE A 211 -7.13 -17.88 7.88
C PHE A 211 -6.90 -19.32 8.34
N ALA A 212 -7.21 -19.61 9.61
CA ALA A 212 -7.08 -20.96 10.15
C ALA A 212 -7.91 -22.00 9.40
N GLU A 213 -9.17 -21.65 9.06
CA GLU A 213 -10.08 -22.54 8.35
C GLU A 213 -9.65 -22.80 6.90
N ILE A 214 -9.17 -21.78 6.18
CA ILE A 214 -8.78 -21.90 4.77
C ILE A 214 -7.41 -22.56 4.62
N ALA A 215 -6.42 -22.13 5.41
CA ALA A 215 -5.04 -22.60 5.31
C ALA A 215 -4.77 -23.86 6.15
N GLY A 216 -5.75 -24.33 6.94
CA GLY A 216 -5.60 -25.51 7.80
C GLY A 216 -4.63 -25.28 8.97
N VAL A 217 -4.59 -24.06 9.52
CA VAL A 217 -3.64 -23.71 10.59
C VAL A 217 -4.21 -24.00 11.97
N ASP A 218 -3.47 -24.79 12.75
CA ASP A 218 -3.70 -24.97 14.19
C ASP A 218 -2.82 -24.01 14.99
N TYR A 219 -3.44 -22.98 15.58
CA TYR A 219 -2.75 -22.00 16.43
C TYR A 219 -2.16 -22.59 17.71
N SER A 220 -2.65 -23.74 18.16
CA SER A 220 -2.12 -24.42 19.33
C SER A 220 -0.85 -25.22 19.05
N SER A 221 -0.56 -25.49 17.77
CA SER A 221 0.62 -26.25 17.34
C SER A 221 1.93 -25.53 17.68
N GLU A 222 2.96 -26.30 18.04
CA GLU A 222 4.28 -25.74 18.34
C GLU A 222 4.94 -25.12 17.10
N ASP A 223 4.69 -25.67 15.91
CA ASP A 223 5.20 -25.13 14.66
C ASP A 223 4.60 -23.75 14.35
N TYR A 224 3.28 -23.56 14.52
CA TYR A 224 2.67 -22.24 14.36
C TYR A 224 3.28 -21.21 15.32
N LYS A 225 3.37 -21.56 16.60
CA LYS A 225 3.93 -20.67 17.64
C LYS A 225 5.36 -20.28 17.31
N LYS A 226 6.19 -21.23 16.87
CA LYS A 226 7.58 -20.98 16.48
C LYS A 226 7.68 -20.05 15.27
N ARG A 227 6.88 -20.31 14.22
CA ARG A 227 6.89 -19.53 12.97
C ARG A 227 6.34 -18.11 13.14
N ASN A 228 5.51 -17.86 14.14
CA ASN A 228 4.91 -16.54 14.41
C ASN A 228 5.38 -15.89 15.71
N ASP A 229 6.46 -16.37 16.32
CA ASP A 229 7.14 -15.66 17.41
C ASP A 229 8.01 -14.52 16.83
N PHE A 230 7.36 -13.43 16.42
CA PHE A 230 8.05 -12.27 15.85
C PHE A 230 9.00 -11.59 16.84
N ALA A 231 8.69 -11.67 18.14
CA ALA A 231 9.58 -11.18 19.18
C ALA A 231 10.89 -11.96 19.23
N ARG A 232 10.83 -13.29 19.09
CA ARG A 232 12.03 -14.13 18.89
C ARG A 232 12.76 -13.71 17.63
N VAL A 233 12.09 -13.63 16.48
CA VAL A 233 12.70 -13.27 15.18
C VAL A 233 13.53 -12.00 15.31
N ILE A 234 12.97 -10.93 15.87
CA ILE A 234 13.67 -9.65 16.02
C ILE A 234 14.89 -9.76 16.96
N ARG A 235 14.76 -10.50 18.06
CA ARG A 235 15.83 -10.63 19.08
C ARG A 235 16.98 -11.53 18.68
N SER A 236 16.68 -12.62 17.97
CA SER A 236 17.70 -13.57 17.52
C SER A 236 18.55 -13.03 16.37
N HIS A 237 18.15 -11.89 15.78
CA HIS A 237 18.81 -11.25 14.65
C HIS A 237 19.34 -9.85 15.00
N PRO A 238 20.31 -9.71 15.92
CA PRO A 238 20.82 -8.40 16.35
C PRO A 238 21.56 -7.63 15.23
N SER A 239 21.95 -8.30 14.14
CA SER A 239 22.51 -7.66 12.95
C SER A 239 21.45 -7.10 12.00
N ASN A 240 20.19 -7.54 12.11
CA ASN A 240 19.09 -6.97 11.35
C ASN A 240 18.62 -5.66 12.00
N THR A 241 18.22 -4.69 11.19
CA THR A 241 17.62 -3.43 11.68
C THR A 241 16.12 -3.45 11.42
N TYR A 242 15.29 -3.21 12.44
CA TYR A 242 13.83 -3.20 12.33
C TYR A 242 13.28 -1.79 12.57
N LEU A 243 12.60 -1.21 11.59
CA LEU A 243 11.79 -0.01 11.72
C LEU A 243 10.32 -0.40 11.65
N LEU A 244 9.67 -0.46 12.81
CA LEU A 244 8.22 -0.74 12.91
C LEU A 244 7.49 0.58 13.05
N ILE A 245 6.47 0.81 12.22
CA ILE A 245 5.76 2.09 12.12
C ILE A 245 4.28 1.83 12.41
N GLU A 246 3.75 2.35 13.51
CA GLU A 246 2.40 2.03 14.00
C GLU A 246 1.52 3.29 14.13
N ASN A 247 0.24 3.16 13.76
CA ASN A 247 -0.71 4.27 13.77
C ASN A 247 -1.48 4.37 15.10
N LEU A 248 -1.25 5.43 15.86
CA LEU A 248 -1.93 5.70 17.12
C LEU A 248 -3.46 5.83 16.99
N PHE A 249 -3.97 6.20 15.82
CA PHE A 249 -5.41 6.40 15.61
C PHE A 249 -6.13 5.13 15.17
N SER A 250 -5.40 4.03 14.98
CA SER A 250 -5.95 2.75 14.59
C SER A 250 -6.13 1.88 15.81
N ASP A 251 -7.38 1.64 16.19
CA ASP A 251 -7.73 0.80 17.34
C ASP A 251 -7.15 -0.60 17.23
N ILE A 252 -7.21 -1.21 16.05
CA ILE A 252 -6.66 -2.54 15.85
C ILE A 252 -5.13 -2.59 15.95
N ASP A 253 -4.46 -1.58 15.42
CA ASP A 253 -3.00 -1.52 15.50
C ASP A 253 -2.57 -1.30 16.95
N MET A 254 -3.30 -0.48 17.70
CA MET A 254 -2.97 -0.16 19.09
C MET A 254 -3.34 -1.27 20.09
N ASP A 255 -4.53 -1.86 19.96
CA ASP A 255 -5.04 -2.85 20.91
C ASP A 255 -4.40 -4.22 20.76
N ALA A 256 -3.98 -4.59 19.54
CA ALA A 256 -3.35 -5.88 19.28
C ALA A 256 -1.84 -5.73 19.06
N GLN A 257 -1.43 -4.94 18.07
CA GLN A 257 -0.04 -4.98 17.57
C GLN A 257 0.89 -4.21 18.48
N PHE A 258 0.53 -3.00 18.86
CA PHE A 258 1.31 -2.24 19.82
C PHE A 258 1.23 -2.85 21.22
N ALA A 259 0.11 -3.48 21.60
CA ALA A 259 0.02 -4.25 22.83
C ALA A 259 1.00 -5.44 22.84
N TYR A 260 1.13 -6.17 21.72
CA TYR A 260 2.15 -7.19 21.53
C TYR A 260 3.56 -6.59 21.71
N LEU A 261 3.86 -5.46 21.06
CA LEU A 261 5.15 -4.80 21.20
C LEU A 261 5.45 -4.37 22.64
N LYS A 262 4.47 -3.82 23.38
CA LYS A 262 4.62 -3.50 24.81
C LYS A 262 4.92 -4.73 25.65
N LYS A 263 4.14 -5.79 25.46
CA LYS A 263 4.26 -7.03 26.22
C LYS A 263 5.63 -7.66 26.03
N HIS A 264 6.11 -7.71 24.78
CA HIS A 264 7.34 -8.39 24.47
C HIS A 264 8.54 -7.46 24.69
N PHE A 265 8.57 -6.25 24.15
CA PHE A 265 9.76 -5.39 24.14
C PHE A 265 9.79 -4.31 25.23
N HIS A 266 8.74 -4.21 26.06
CA HIS A 266 8.61 -3.17 27.09
C HIS A 266 8.73 -1.75 26.52
N VAL A 267 8.16 -1.54 25.33
CA VAL A 267 8.18 -0.23 24.66
C VAL A 267 7.23 0.76 25.32
N GLU A 268 7.56 2.04 25.17
CA GLU A 268 6.79 3.17 25.67
C GLU A 268 5.88 3.74 24.57
N THR A 269 4.76 4.34 24.99
CA THR A 269 3.89 5.07 24.06
C THR A 269 4.44 6.48 23.85
N GLN A 270 5.33 6.66 22.88
CA GLN A 270 5.93 7.94 22.53
C GLN A 270 5.63 8.30 21.07
N TYR A 271 5.03 9.47 20.82
CA TYR A 271 4.86 9.98 19.45
C TYR A 271 6.23 10.26 18.81
N GLY A 272 6.38 9.91 17.53
CA GLY A 272 7.68 9.94 16.85
C GLY A 272 8.44 8.64 17.04
N VAL A 273 9.77 8.71 17.09
CA VAL A 273 10.66 7.54 17.03
C VAL A 273 11.34 7.26 18.35
N LYS A 274 11.40 5.98 18.74
CA LYS A 274 12.14 5.48 19.89
C LYS A 274 12.83 4.16 19.57
N SER A 275 14.12 4.08 19.92
CA SER A 275 14.94 2.90 19.64
C SER A 275 15.11 1.99 20.87
N TYR A 276 15.15 0.68 20.61
CA TYR A 276 15.25 -0.43 21.54
C TYR A 276 16.21 -1.48 20.96
N SER A 277 17.53 -1.28 21.13
CA SER A 277 18.56 -2.08 20.47
C SER A 277 18.45 -2.00 18.94
N ASN A 278 18.16 -3.12 18.27
CA ASN A 278 18.01 -3.23 16.82
C ASN A 278 16.55 -3.01 16.34
N LEU A 279 15.64 -2.73 17.27
CA LEU A 279 14.25 -2.36 17.00
C LEU A 279 14.06 -0.86 17.16
N HIS A 280 13.52 -0.19 16.15
CA HIS A 280 13.15 1.21 16.14
C HIS A 280 11.65 1.30 15.92
N LEU A 281 10.93 1.86 16.88
CA LEU A 281 9.50 2.05 16.80
C LEU A 281 9.18 3.50 16.44
N TRP A 282 8.36 3.69 15.42
CA TRP A 282 7.86 4.99 15.00
C TRP A 282 6.34 5.05 15.14
N LEU A 283 5.85 5.82 16.11
CA LEU A 283 4.42 6.09 16.26
C LEU A 283 4.03 7.35 15.49
N TYR A 284 3.05 7.21 14.60
CA TYR A 284 2.43 8.32 13.87
C TYR A 284 0.92 8.38 14.16
N ALA A 285 0.24 9.41 13.67
CA ALA A 285 -1.19 9.59 13.89
C ALA A 285 -1.85 10.03 12.60
N ALA A 286 -2.70 9.17 12.03
CA ALA A 286 -3.45 9.51 10.84
C ALA A 286 -4.82 8.82 10.82
N TRP A 287 -5.84 9.59 10.48
CA TRP A 287 -7.16 9.04 10.19
C TRP A 287 -7.18 8.40 8.81
N GLY A 288 -8.04 7.42 8.58
CA GLY A 288 -8.24 6.87 7.24
C GLY A 288 -9.49 7.41 6.57
N VAL A 289 -9.54 7.37 5.24
CA VAL A 289 -10.79 7.64 4.49
C VAL A 289 -11.88 6.60 4.82
N SER A 290 -11.46 5.34 4.99
CA SER A 290 -12.31 4.21 5.39
C SER A 290 -12.00 3.72 6.81
N ALA A 291 -10.72 3.53 7.13
CA ALA A 291 -10.25 3.08 8.44
C ALA A 291 -8.82 3.56 8.69
N ALA A 292 -8.50 3.93 9.93
CA ALA A 292 -7.17 4.43 10.31
C ALA A 292 -6.05 3.44 10.01
N HIS A 293 -6.30 2.13 10.12
CA HIS A 293 -5.35 1.09 9.71
C HIS A 293 -4.84 1.24 8.27
N ASN A 294 -5.69 1.73 7.35
CA ASN A 294 -5.34 1.90 5.93
C ASN A 294 -4.62 3.23 5.66
N SER A 295 -4.19 3.93 6.70
CA SER A 295 -3.52 5.22 6.57
C SER A 295 -2.04 5.02 6.28
N PHE A 296 -1.71 4.33 5.20
CA PHE A 296 -0.34 3.99 4.83
C PHE A 296 0.44 5.16 4.21
N ASP A 297 1.68 4.86 3.82
CA ASP A 297 2.60 5.77 3.18
C ASP A 297 2.19 6.14 1.75
N SER A 298 2.64 7.34 1.35
CA SER A 298 2.66 7.82 -0.03
C SER A 298 4.11 7.88 -0.54
N ILE A 299 4.33 8.16 -1.83
CA ILE A 299 5.70 8.26 -2.39
C ILE A 299 6.61 9.20 -1.58
N PRO A 300 6.19 10.43 -1.20
CA PRO A 300 7.01 11.29 -0.33
C PRO A 300 7.35 10.66 1.02
N LEU A 301 6.37 10.01 1.67
CA LEU A 301 6.59 9.35 2.96
C LEU A 301 7.52 8.13 2.81
N PHE A 302 7.36 7.34 1.76
CA PHE A 302 8.23 6.21 1.46
C PHE A 302 9.70 6.63 1.34
N LYS A 303 10.00 7.74 0.66
CA LYS A 303 11.35 8.30 0.57
C LYS A 303 11.92 8.62 1.96
N ILE A 304 11.11 9.24 2.83
CA ILE A 304 11.51 9.51 4.21
C ILE A 304 11.70 8.20 5.00
N VAL A 305 10.82 7.21 4.84
CA VAL A 305 10.97 5.91 5.51
C VAL A 305 12.26 5.22 5.09
N LEU A 306 12.65 5.30 3.81
CA LEU A 306 13.94 4.81 3.33
C LEU A 306 15.11 5.53 4.01
N ASP A 307 15.07 6.87 4.09
CA ASP A 307 16.10 7.62 4.79
C ASP A 307 16.17 7.22 6.28
N MET A 308 15.02 7.02 6.91
CA MET A 308 14.91 6.63 8.31
C MET A 308 15.52 5.25 8.59
N ILE A 309 15.26 4.24 7.77
CA ILE A 309 15.85 2.91 7.98
C ILE A 309 17.36 2.90 7.71
N VAL A 310 17.85 3.71 6.76
CA VAL A 310 19.30 3.90 6.53
C VAL A 310 19.96 4.60 7.71
N LEU A 311 19.28 5.58 8.30
CA LEU A 311 19.73 6.24 9.53
C LEU A 311 19.80 5.25 10.69
N CYS A 312 18.74 4.48 10.91
CA CYS A 312 18.66 3.46 11.95
C CYS A 312 19.79 2.42 11.80
N SER A 313 19.98 1.86 10.61
CA SER A 313 20.98 0.81 10.36
C SER A 313 22.43 1.30 10.46
N ASN A 314 22.64 2.61 10.44
CA ASN A 314 23.94 3.24 10.66
C ASN A 314 24.06 3.90 12.05
N GLY A 315 23.16 3.57 12.99
CA GLY A 315 23.28 3.94 14.40
C GLY A 315 22.92 5.39 14.70
N ALA A 316 22.05 6.02 13.91
CA ALA A 316 21.51 7.33 14.25
C ALA A 316 20.73 7.28 15.58
N GLY A 317 20.97 8.25 16.46
CA GLY A 317 20.25 8.34 17.74
C GLY A 317 18.83 8.90 17.58
N ASP A 318 17.97 8.61 18.56
CA ASP A 318 16.55 9.02 18.59
C ASP A 318 16.33 10.51 18.28
N SER A 319 17.20 11.40 18.76
CA SER A 319 17.05 12.84 18.50
C SER A 319 17.17 13.18 17.01
N ALA A 320 18.11 12.57 16.30
CA ALA A 320 18.28 12.80 14.85
C ALA A 320 17.12 12.20 14.06
N LEU A 321 16.66 11.01 14.45
CA LEU A 321 15.50 10.34 13.85
C LEU A 321 14.23 11.19 14.01
N ASN A 322 13.99 11.76 15.20
CA ASN A 322 12.81 12.57 15.47
C ASN A 322 12.77 13.90 14.70
N ILE A 323 13.92 14.46 14.30
CA ILE A 323 13.95 15.64 13.42
C ILE A 323 13.21 15.35 12.12
N LEU A 324 13.49 14.22 11.48
CA LEU A 324 12.80 13.81 10.25
C LEU A 324 11.38 13.30 10.50
N ALA A 325 11.21 12.49 11.55
CA ALA A 325 9.92 11.90 11.87
C ALA A 325 8.84 12.95 12.16
N SER A 326 9.20 14.09 12.77
CA SER A 326 8.26 15.18 13.07
C SER A 326 7.56 15.71 11.82
N SER A 327 8.34 16.07 10.78
CA SER A 327 7.80 16.59 9.52
C SER A 327 7.01 15.54 8.75
N ALA A 328 7.47 14.28 8.79
CA ALA A 328 6.74 13.18 8.18
C ALA A 328 5.41 12.91 8.88
N ASN A 329 5.37 12.96 10.21
CA ASN A 329 4.15 12.83 11.00
C ASN A 329 3.13 13.93 10.70
N ASP A 330 3.59 15.19 10.65
CA ASP A 330 2.73 16.34 10.29
C ASP A 330 2.14 16.16 8.88
N TYR A 331 2.98 15.77 7.91
CA TYR A 331 2.51 15.48 6.56
C TYR A 331 1.49 14.34 6.54
N TRP A 332 1.73 13.27 7.28
CA TRP A 332 0.84 12.12 7.35
C TRP A 332 -0.55 12.51 7.87
N PHE A 333 -0.59 13.26 8.97
CA PHE A 333 -1.82 13.76 9.58
C PHE A 333 -2.59 14.69 8.63
N GLU A 334 -1.91 15.70 8.06
CA GLU A 334 -2.54 16.66 7.15
C GLU A 334 -3.02 16.00 5.85
N HIS A 335 -2.21 15.13 5.25
CA HIS A 335 -2.55 14.42 4.03
C HIS A 335 -3.89 13.67 4.18
N TYR A 336 -4.02 12.89 5.24
CA TYR A 336 -5.23 12.10 5.46
C TYR A 336 -6.42 12.95 5.89
N ASN A 337 -6.21 14.01 6.68
CA ASN A 337 -7.27 14.99 6.96
C ASN A 337 -7.81 15.63 5.67
N HIS A 338 -6.94 15.97 4.72
CA HIS A 338 -7.34 16.46 3.42
C HIS A 338 -8.11 15.42 2.61
N LEU A 339 -7.68 14.16 2.60
CA LEU A 339 -8.40 13.08 1.91
C LEU A 339 -9.81 12.87 2.49
N ILE A 340 -9.96 12.95 3.81
CA ILE A 340 -11.27 12.83 4.49
C ILE A 340 -12.19 13.99 4.11
N LYS A 341 -11.68 15.23 4.15
CA LYS A 341 -12.43 16.42 3.72
C LYS A 341 -12.86 16.29 2.26
N ARG A 342 -11.96 15.86 1.37
CA ARG A 342 -12.25 15.61 -0.04
C ARG A 342 -13.35 14.56 -0.23
N ASN A 343 -13.23 13.41 0.41
CA ASN A 343 -14.23 12.33 0.35
C ASN A 343 -15.60 12.80 0.84
N ARG A 344 -15.65 13.65 1.87
CA ARG A 344 -16.91 14.26 2.34
C ARG A 344 -17.53 15.15 1.26
N TYR A 345 -16.75 16.03 0.64
CA TYR A 345 -17.24 16.90 -0.44
C TYR A 345 -17.69 16.11 -1.67
N GLU A 346 -16.95 15.06 -2.08
CA GLU A 346 -17.32 14.19 -3.20
C GLU A 346 -18.67 13.49 -2.95
N LYS A 347 -18.90 12.98 -1.74
CA LYS A 347 -20.18 12.39 -1.34
C LYS A 347 -21.32 13.41 -1.36
N GLU A 348 -21.06 14.63 -0.90
CA GLU A 348 -22.05 15.72 -0.91
C GLU A 348 -22.40 16.15 -2.35
N ILE A 349 -21.40 16.34 -3.21
CA ILE A 349 -21.59 16.64 -4.63
C ILE A 349 -22.41 15.55 -5.31
N ARG A 350 -22.09 14.27 -5.06
CA ARG A 350 -22.86 13.14 -5.61
C ARG A 350 -24.32 13.19 -5.16
N ARG A 351 -24.58 13.43 -3.88
CA ARG A 351 -25.94 13.57 -3.33
C ARG A 351 -26.69 14.74 -3.98
N LEU A 352 -26.05 15.89 -4.15
CA LEU A 352 -26.65 17.05 -4.81
C LEU A 352 -26.96 16.78 -6.28
N ASN A 353 -26.04 16.13 -7.01
CA ASN A 353 -26.27 15.73 -8.41
C ASN A 353 -27.46 14.77 -8.55
N GLU A 354 -27.61 13.81 -7.64
CA GLU A 354 -28.77 12.92 -7.60
C GLU A 354 -30.08 13.70 -7.33
N GLN A 355 -30.07 14.69 -6.45
CA GLN A 355 -31.22 15.55 -6.19
C GLN A 355 -31.58 16.42 -7.40
N VAL A 356 -30.59 17.04 -8.04
CA VAL A 356 -30.77 17.83 -9.26
C VAL A 356 -31.33 16.97 -10.39
N SER A 357 -30.82 15.76 -10.57
CA SER A 357 -31.33 14.81 -11.57
C SER A 357 -32.82 14.47 -11.33
N LYS A 358 -33.19 14.15 -10.08
CA LYS A 358 -34.60 13.90 -9.70
C LYS A 358 -35.48 15.13 -9.91
N ALA A 359 -35.01 16.32 -9.57
CA ALA A 359 -35.74 17.57 -9.77
C ALA A 359 -35.97 17.87 -11.27
N ASN A 360 -34.95 17.63 -12.11
CA ASN A 360 -35.04 17.79 -13.56
C ASN A 360 -36.03 16.81 -14.19
N GLN A 361 -36.06 15.55 -13.74
CA GLN A 361 -37.05 14.56 -14.18
C GLN A 361 -38.47 15.00 -13.82
N LYS A 362 -38.69 15.46 -12.58
CA LYS A 362 -39.98 15.99 -12.12
C LYS A 362 -40.43 17.22 -12.93
N ASN A 363 -39.51 18.16 -13.17
CA ASN A 363 -39.81 19.37 -13.95
C ASN A 363 -40.15 19.02 -15.41
N THR A 364 -39.44 18.06 -16.01
CA THR A 364 -39.74 17.56 -17.35
C THR A 364 -41.13 16.90 -17.41
N ALA A 365 -41.50 16.10 -16.40
CA ALA A 365 -42.83 15.51 -16.31
C ALA A 365 -43.94 16.57 -16.18
N LEU A 366 -43.74 17.57 -15.32
CA LEU A 366 -44.67 18.69 -15.15
C LEU A 366 -44.83 19.51 -16.44
N LYS A 367 -43.74 19.78 -17.16
CA LYS A 367 -43.80 20.46 -18.47
C LYS A 367 -44.61 19.67 -19.50
N LYS A 368 -44.45 18.34 -19.57
CA LYS A 368 -45.26 17.47 -20.43
C LYS A 368 -46.75 17.50 -20.04
N GLN A 369 -47.05 17.44 -18.75
CA GLN A 369 -48.43 17.51 -18.25
C GLN A 369 -49.08 18.87 -18.57
N ALA A 370 -48.34 19.96 -18.38
CA ALA A 370 -48.81 21.31 -18.72
C ALA A 370 -49.06 21.48 -20.23
N ALA A 371 -48.19 20.92 -21.09
CA ALA A 371 -48.38 20.93 -22.54
C ALA A 371 -49.66 20.16 -22.94
N SER A 372 -49.86 18.96 -22.40
CA SER A 372 -51.07 18.16 -22.65
C SER A 372 -52.35 18.87 -22.19
N LEU A 373 -52.31 19.52 -21.01
CA LEU A 373 -53.44 20.32 -20.52
C LEU A 373 -53.76 21.49 -21.45
N ARG A 374 -52.74 22.19 -21.96
CA ARG A 374 -52.91 23.29 -22.93
C ARG A 374 -53.54 22.81 -24.23
N GLU A 375 -53.08 21.68 -24.80
CA GLU A 375 -53.68 21.09 -26.01
C GLU A 375 -55.13 20.67 -25.79
N ASN A 376 -55.43 20.05 -24.64
CA ASN A 376 -56.79 19.66 -24.29
C ASN A 376 -57.72 20.86 -24.12
N LEU A 377 -57.25 21.95 -23.49
CA LEU A 377 -58.01 23.20 -23.37
C LEU A 377 -58.26 23.83 -24.75
N PHE A 378 -57.23 23.91 -25.60
CA PHE A 378 -57.34 24.48 -26.94
C PHE A 378 -58.31 23.69 -27.83
N SER A 379 -58.23 22.35 -27.81
CA SER A 379 -59.14 21.49 -28.56
C SER A 379 -60.60 21.57 -28.08
N LYS A 380 -60.83 21.72 -26.77
CA LYS A 380 -62.16 22.00 -26.21
C LYS A 380 -62.67 23.36 -26.70
N PHE A 381 -61.84 24.41 -26.63
CA PHE A 381 -62.21 25.75 -27.07
C PHE A 381 -62.59 25.79 -28.55
N LEU A 382 -61.82 25.13 -29.42
CA LEU A 382 -62.13 24.96 -30.84
C LEU A 382 -63.46 24.23 -31.08
N ARG A 383 -63.76 23.17 -30.30
CA ARG A 383 -65.05 22.47 -30.40
C ARG A 383 -66.21 23.37 -30.00
N TYR A 384 -66.07 24.15 -28.92
CA TYR A 384 -67.09 25.11 -28.50
C TYR A 384 -67.28 26.22 -29.54
N GLY A 385 -66.20 26.78 -30.09
CA GLY A 385 -66.26 27.77 -31.17
C GLY A 385 -66.93 27.23 -32.44
N LYS A 386 -66.59 26.00 -32.87
CA LYS A 386 -67.28 25.34 -34.00
C LYS A 386 -68.77 25.13 -33.74
N LYS A 387 -69.14 24.67 -32.54
CA LYS A 387 -70.56 24.51 -32.17
C LYS A 387 -71.31 25.84 -32.16
N PHE A 388 -70.68 26.91 -31.67
CA PHE A 388 -71.25 28.25 -31.64
C PHE A 388 -71.46 28.80 -33.06
N LEU A 389 -70.44 28.73 -33.92
CA LEU A 389 -70.56 29.13 -35.33
C LEU A 389 -71.64 28.33 -36.05
N LYS A 390 -71.72 27.01 -35.84
CA LYS A 390 -72.78 26.18 -36.41
C LYS A 390 -74.17 26.61 -35.94
N LYS A 391 -74.30 27.14 -34.71
CA LYS A 391 -75.57 27.67 -34.17
C LYS A 391 -75.95 29.04 -34.74
N VAL A 392 -74.96 29.88 -35.07
CA VAL A 392 -75.16 31.25 -35.61
C VAL A 392 -75.42 31.25 -37.12
N PHE A 393 -74.85 30.30 -37.87
CA PHE A 393 -75.01 30.21 -39.33
C PHE A 393 -76.14 29.24 -39.78
N SER A 394 -76.91 28.67 -38.84
CA SER A 394 -78.08 27.81 -39.11
C SER A 394 -79.40 28.46 -38.71
N SER A 395 -79.37 29.76 -38.45
CA SER A 395 -80.49 30.69 -38.22
C SER A 395 -80.42 31.75 -39.28
#